data_AF-A0A5C8ZQY1-F1
#
_entry.id   AF-A0A5C8ZQY1-F1
#
_cell.length_a   1.000
_cell.length_b   1.000
_cell.length_c   1.000
_cell.angle_alpha   90.00
_cell.angle_beta   90.00
_cell.angle_gamma   90.00
#
_symmetry.space_group_name_H-M   'P 1'
#
loop_
_entity.id
_entity.type
_entity.pdbx_description
1 polymer ?
#
loop_
_entity_poly.entity_id
_entity_poly.type
_entity_poly.pdbx_seq_one_letter_code
_entity_poly.pdbx_strand_id
1 'polypeptide(L)'
;MAAIAFDTLKCSRRLIAAGVPEQQADVLAELMAEAFVYNVDQLVTKDYLDARLDTLEQKFEARFTVIEGKFRLLYWMMGVVIATTVLPALTSFFAPG
;
A
#
# COMPACT_ATOMS: atom_id res chain seq x y z
N MET A 1 18.73 -0.11 4.55
CA MET A 1 18.81 -1.30 3.67
C MET A 1 20.13 -2.03 3.92
N ALA A 2 20.16 -2.97 4.85
CA ALA A 2 21.28 -3.91 4.92
C ALA A 2 21.01 -4.99 3.87
N ALA A 3 21.36 -4.71 2.61
CA ALA A 3 21.44 -5.76 1.62
C ALA A 3 22.48 -6.75 2.15
N ILE A 4 22.04 -7.94 2.56
CA ILE A 4 22.96 -9.02 2.89
C ILE A 4 23.68 -9.32 1.57
N ALA A 5 24.90 -8.81 1.42
CA ALA A 5 25.71 -9.06 0.25
C ALA A 5 25.87 -10.56 0.07
N PHE A 6 25.66 -11.04 -1.17
CA PHE A 6 25.84 -12.44 -1.48
C PHE A 6 27.32 -12.82 -1.26
N ASP A 7 27.58 -13.74 -0.33
CA ASP A 7 28.94 -14.19 0.01
C ASP A 7 29.35 -15.34 -0.92
N THR A 8 30.01 -14.97 -2.02
CA THR A 8 30.49 -15.90 -3.05
C THR A 8 31.46 -16.94 -2.47
N LEU A 9 32.38 -16.53 -1.59
CA LEU A 9 33.37 -17.40 -0.95
C LEU A 9 32.71 -18.45 -0.06
N LYS A 10 31.73 -18.05 0.76
CA LYS A 10 30.96 -18.99 1.58
C LYS A 10 30.11 -19.93 0.74
N CYS A 11 29.61 -19.45 -0.41
CA CYS A 11 28.86 -20.27 -1.35
C CYS A 11 29.74 -21.33 -2.03
N SER A 12 30.88 -20.93 -2.61
CA SER A 12 31.86 -21.85 -3.22
C SER A 12 32.30 -22.93 -2.23
N ARG A 13 32.69 -22.56 -1.00
CA ARG A 13 33.08 -23.53 0.04
C ARG A 13 31.99 -24.55 0.36
N ARG A 14 30.72 -24.15 0.35
CA ARG A 14 29.58 -25.05 0.56
C ARG A 14 29.37 -25.99 -0.62
N LEU A 15 29.57 -25.51 -1.84
CA LEU A 15 29.51 -26.33 -3.05
C LEU A 15 30.64 -27.36 -3.06
N ILE A 16 31.86 -26.97 -2.70
CA ILE A 16 33.00 -27.88 -2.54
C ILE A 16 32.70 -28.95 -1.49
N ALA A 17 32.17 -28.56 -0.33
CA ALA A 17 31.77 -29.50 0.72
C ALA A 17 30.65 -30.47 0.28
N ALA A 18 29.83 -30.08 -0.71
CA ALA A 18 28.81 -30.91 -1.32
C ALA A 18 29.34 -31.81 -2.46
N GLY A 19 30.65 -31.76 -2.75
CA GLY A 19 31.31 -32.59 -3.78
C GLY A 19 31.43 -31.93 -5.15
N VAL A 20 31.12 -30.64 -5.28
CA VAL A 20 31.35 -29.89 -6.53
C VAL A 20 32.85 -29.61 -6.67
N PRO A 21 33.47 -29.86 -7.84
CA PRO A 21 34.87 -29.49 -8.08
C PRO A 21 35.12 -28.00 -7.85
N GLU A 22 36.25 -27.64 -7.25
CA GLU A 22 36.59 -26.27 -6.87
C GLU A 22 36.36 -25.24 -7.99
N GLN A 23 36.88 -25.54 -9.19
CA GLN A 23 36.72 -24.65 -10.34
C GLN A 23 35.25 -24.45 -10.76
N GLN A 24 34.40 -25.46 -10.58
CA GLN A 24 32.96 -25.33 -10.85
C GLN A 24 32.24 -24.61 -9.72
N ALA A 25 32.66 -24.83 -8.48
CA ALA A 25 32.08 -24.19 -7.30
C ALA A 25 32.29 -22.67 -7.32
N ASP A 26 33.49 -22.22 -7.71
CA ASP A 26 33.82 -20.81 -7.85
C ASP A 26 33.00 -20.14 -8.96
N VAL A 27 33.00 -20.72 -10.16
CA VAL A 27 32.23 -20.21 -11.30
C VAL A 27 30.73 -20.18 -10.99
N LEU A 28 30.19 -21.22 -10.33
CA LEU A 28 28.79 -21.26 -9.96
C LEU A 28 28.44 -20.20 -8.91
N ALA A 29 29.32 -19.98 -7.92
CA ALA A 29 29.13 -18.93 -6.92
C ALA A 29 29.18 -17.53 -7.52
N GLU A 30 30.07 -17.28 -8.49
CA GLU A 30 30.16 -16.03 -9.24
C GLU A 30 28.89 -15.78 -10.07
N LEU A 31 28.45 -16.76 -10.86
CA LEU A 31 27.23 -16.64 -11.67
C LEU A 31 25.98 -16.38 -10.81
N MET A 32 25.90 -17.01 -9.64
CA MET A 32 24.80 -16.75 -8.69
C MET A 32 24.87 -15.34 -8.11
N ALA A 33 26.05 -14.82 -7.79
CA ALA A 33 26.21 -13.44 -7.35
C ALA A 33 25.83 -12.44 -8.44
N GLU A 34 26.27 -12.65 -9.68
CA GLU A 34 25.93 -11.80 -10.82
C GLU A 34 24.42 -11.76 -11.07
N ALA A 35 23.77 -12.93 -11.07
CA ALA A 35 22.32 -13.02 -11.18
C ALA A 35 21.60 -12.31 -10.03
N PHE A 36 22.14 -12.39 -8.80
CA PHE A 36 21.56 -11.72 -7.65
C PHE A 36 21.70 -10.19 -7.74
N VAL A 37 22.87 -9.69 -8.13
CA VAL A 37 23.15 -8.25 -8.30
C VAL A 37 22.25 -7.65 -9.39
N TYR A 38 22.05 -8.34 -10.52
CA TYR A 38 21.17 -7.87 -11.59
C TYR A 38 19.70 -7.71 -11.14
N ASN A 39 19.24 -8.53 -10.20
CA ASN A 39 17.86 -8.49 -9.70
C ASN A 39 17.70 -7.61 -8.45
N VAL A 40 18.78 -7.28 -7.73
CA VAL A 40 18.76 -6.44 -6.51
C VAL A 40 18.26 -5.03 -6.79
N ASP A 41 18.57 -4.45 -7.94
CA ASP A 41 18.08 -3.11 -8.30
C ASP A 41 16.56 -3.09 -8.57
N GLN A 42 15.94 -4.25 -8.82
CA GLN A 42 14.49 -4.37 -8.99
C GLN A 42 13.76 -4.76 -7.69
N LEU A 43 14.49 -5.08 -6.62
CA LEU A 43 13.89 -5.46 -5.35
C LEU A 43 13.38 -4.23 -4.62
N VAL A 44 12.07 -4.21 -4.38
CA VAL A 44 11.43 -3.18 -3.56
C VAL A 44 11.72 -3.48 -2.08
N THR A 45 12.19 -2.48 -1.34
CA THR A 45 12.44 -2.63 0.10
C THR A 45 11.15 -2.59 0.90
N LYS A 46 11.17 -3.24 2.07
CA LYS A 46 10.08 -3.10 3.04
C LYS A 46 9.82 -1.63 3.39
N ASP A 47 10.87 -0.87 3.71
CA ASP A 47 10.76 0.55 4.05
C ASP A 47 10.10 1.38 2.93
N TYR A 48 10.40 1.06 1.66
CA TYR A 48 9.74 1.71 0.52
C TYR A 48 8.25 1.37 0.45
N LEU A 49 7.89 0.09 0.64
CA LEU A 49 6.49 -0.34 0.66
C LEU A 49 5.74 0.31 1.81
N ASP A 50 6.31 0.30 3.02
CA ASP A 50 5.71 0.91 4.22
C ASP A 50 5.48 2.42 3.97
N ALA A 51 6.49 3.14 3.50
CA ALA A 51 6.33 4.57 3.16
C ALA A 51 5.26 4.81 2.08
N ARG A 52 5.13 3.88 1.11
CA ARG A 52 4.15 4.02 0.04
C ARG A 52 2.73 3.72 0.50
N LEU A 53 2.57 2.76 1.41
CA LEU A 53 1.31 2.44 2.07
C LEU A 53 0.86 3.59 2.97
N ASP A 54 1.74 4.15 3.81
CA ASP A 54 1.44 5.32 4.63
C ASP A 54 0.95 6.50 3.78
N THR A 55 1.61 6.74 2.64
CA THR A 55 1.20 7.79 1.71
C THR A 55 -0.20 7.52 1.11
N LEU A 56 -0.53 6.25 0.84
CA LEU A 56 -1.84 5.87 0.32
C LEU A 56 -2.92 6.02 1.39
N GLU A 57 -2.66 5.58 2.61
CA GLU A 57 -3.55 5.72 3.76
C GLU A 57 -3.89 7.19 4.01
N GLN A 58 -2.88 8.07 4.03
CA GLN A 58 -3.10 9.52 4.17
C GLN A 58 -3.98 10.11 3.06
N LYS A 59 -3.79 9.66 1.81
CA LYS A 59 -4.63 10.11 0.67
C LYS A 59 -6.06 9.63 0.79
N PHE A 60 -6.26 8.40 1.27
CA PHE A 60 -7.61 7.88 1.53
C PHE A 60 -8.28 8.66 2.65
N GLU A 61 -7.61 8.85 3.78
CA GLU A 61 -8.12 9.59 4.93
C GLU A 61 -8.55 11.02 4.53
N ALA A 62 -7.71 11.72 3.77
CA ALA A 62 -8.01 13.05 3.27
C ALA A 62 -9.26 13.06 2.36
N ARG A 63 -9.40 12.05 1.49
CA ARG A 63 -10.58 11.91 0.60
C ARG A 63 -11.83 11.60 1.40
N PHE A 64 -11.77 10.71 2.38
CA PHE A 64 -12.90 10.38 3.25
C PHE A 64 -13.36 11.59 4.06
N THR A 65 -12.44 12.35 4.64
CA THR A 65 -12.76 13.60 5.37
C THR A 65 -13.53 14.60 4.49
N VAL A 66 -13.09 14.77 3.23
CA VAL A 66 -13.78 15.65 2.27
C VAL A 66 -15.19 15.11 1.93
N ILE A 67 -15.32 13.80 1.75
CA ILE A 67 -16.59 13.15 1.46
C ILE A 67 -17.56 13.30 2.64
N GLU A 68 -17.11 13.06 3.86
CA GLU A 68 -17.91 13.26 5.08
C GLU A 68 -18.39 14.71 5.21
N GLY A 69 -17.52 15.68 4.92
CA GLY A 69 -17.90 17.10 4.91
C GLY A 69 -19.02 17.39 3.89
N LYS A 70 -18.90 16.85 2.68
CA LYS A 70 -19.93 16.99 1.63
C LYS A 70 -21.25 16.33 2.03
N PHE A 71 -21.20 15.12 2.59
CA PHE A 71 -22.41 14.43 3.06
C PHE A 71 -23.07 15.18 4.22
N ARG A 72 -22.30 15.71 5.17
CA ARG A 72 -22.83 16.54 6.25
C ARG A 72 -23.60 17.74 5.72
N LEU A 73 -23.03 18.47 4.75
CA LEU A 73 -23.68 19.60 4.11
C LEU A 73 -24.95 19.16 3.37
N LEU A 74 -24.88 18.05 2.64
CA LEU A 74 -26.02 17.48 1.92
C LEU A 74 -27.15 17.10 2.88
N TYR A 75 -26.85 16.44 4.00
CA TYR A 75 -27.84 16.08 5.02
C TYR A 75 -28.51 17.33 5.61
N TRP A 76 -27.75 18.40 5.88
CA TRP A 76 -28.32 19.66 6.35
C TRP A 76 -29.28 20.29 5.34
N MET A 77 -28.88 20.36 4.06
CA MET A 77 -29.75 20.90 3.01
C MET A 77 -31.02 20.05 2.83
N MET A 78 -30.89 18.72 2.87
CA MET A 78 -32.04 17.82 2.84
C MET A 78 -32.97 18.06 4.04
N GLY A 79 -32.43 18.28 5.24
CA GLY A 79 -33.22 18.66 6.42
C GLY A 79 -34.01 19.95 6.21
N VAL A 80 -33.40 20.96 5.60
CA VAL A 80 -34.08 22.22 5.25
C VAL A 80 -35.19 21.98 4.22
N VAL A 81 -34.91 21.22 3.15
CA VAL A 81 -35.92 20.90 2.10
C VAL A 81 -37.09 20.10 2.67
N ILE A 82 -36.81 19.14 3.56
CA ILE A 82 -37.85 18.38 4.25
C ILE A 82 -38.66 19.31 5.14
N ALA A 83 -38.03 20.21 5.89
CA ALA A 83 -38.75 21.17 6.72
C ALA A 83 -39.66 22.08 5.89
N THR A 84 -39.19 22.60 4.75
CA THR A 84 -39.98 23.51 3.90
C THR A 84 -41.13 22.82 3.16
N THR A 85 -41.03 21.51 2.87
CA THR A 85 -42.06 20.77 2.12
C THR A 85 -43.03 20.02 3.04
N VAL A 86 -42.51 19.39 4.09
CA VAL A 86 -43.29 18.53 4.99
C VAL A 86 -44.02 19.34 6.05
N LEU A 87 -43.43 20.40 6.62
CA LEU A 87 -44.13 21.22 7.63
C LEU A 87 -45.42 21.84 7.07
N PRO A 88 -45.44 22.49 5.89
CA PRO A 88 -46.67 23.04 5.34
C PRO A 88 -47.69 21.95 5.02
N ALA A 89 -47.26 20.83 4.43
CA ALA A 89 -48.15 19.71 4.10
C ALA A 89 -48.85 19.13 5.34
N LEU A 90 -48.12 18.98 6.45
CA LEU A 90 -48.69 18.58 7.74
C LEU A 90 -49.70 19.61 8.26
N THR A 91 -49.37 20.90 8.24
CA THR A 91 -50.31 21.94 8.69
C THR A 91 -51.57 22.01 7.82
N SER A 92 -51.47 21.83 6.50
CA SER A 92 -52.65 21.81 5.62
C SER A 92 -53.52 20.58 5.82
N PHE A 93 -52.94 19.45 6.23
CA PHE A 93 -53.68 18.22 6.47
C PHE A 93 -54.40 18.23 7.83
N PHE A 94 -53.82 18.89 8.83
CA PHE A 94 -54.38 19.00 10.18
C PHE A 94 -55.07 20.34 10.47
N ALA A 95 -55.08 21.28 9.52
CA ALA A 95 -55.84 22.52 9.67
C ALA A 95 -57.35 22.19 9.72
N PRO A 96 -58.10 22.69 10.71
CA PRO A 96 -59.54 22.55 10.71
C PRO A 96 -60.10 23.35 9.51
N GLY A 97 -60.80 22.65 8.61
CA GLY A 97 -61.54 23.26 7.50
C GLY A 97 -62.72 24.10 7.96
#